data_AF-A0A2K9H6E1-F1
#
_entry.id   AF-A0A2K9H6E1-F1
#
_cell.length_a   1.000
_cell.length_b   1.000
_cell.length_c   1.000
_cell.angle_alpha   90.00
_cell.angle_beta   90.00
_cell.angle_gamma   90.00
#
_symmetry.space_group_name_H-M   'P 1'
#
loop_
_entity.id
_entity.type
_entity.pdbx_description
1 polymer ?
#
loop_
_entity_poly.entity_id
_entity_poly.type
_entity_poly.pdbx_seq_one_letter_code
_entity_poly.pdbx_strand_id
1 'polypeptide(L)'
;MSFIIDDAAIAVASEAVCESAGGMESAAELCDNTDCTFSVEDMRSEFSSDKFSLSEESGDFSNLNSDIDCSASSSNEMDSLREEFSPSNFSESASNENLEQATPREGVERTSTFEDQTIGNDVLEDKRPEIESKLNMGQPHNADVLRGNLEIAMDKETDRTVSRAHHIVGNETPYAAKKMEEFGLDRNDPANGILLPNDASSPLKGSIHSGRHLQEYYNTVEQLMASATTREEALEVLQSLKEDLFSGKLSLQRDVQPNL
;
A
#
# COMPACT_ATOMS: atom_id res chain seq x y z
N MET A 1 20.23 -48.48 43.43
CA MET A 1 21.25 -48.84 42.42
C MET A 1 21.44 -47.62 41.55
N SER A 2 22.58 -46.97 41.71
CA SER A 2 22.93 -45.68 41.11
C SER A 2 23.38 -45.87 39.66
N PHE A 3 22.91 -45.03 38.74
CA PHE A 3 23.46 -44.93 37.39
C PHE A 3 24.43 -43.76 37.35
N ILE A 4 25.67 -44.08 36.98
CA ILE A 4 26.83 -43.20 36.88
C ILE A 4 26.83 -42.57 35.49
N ILE A 5 27.17 -41.29 35.44
CA ILE A 5 27.42 -40.46 34.25
C ILE A 5 28.87 -40.71 33.84
N ASP A 6 29.13 -41.03 32.58
CA ASP A 6 30.48 -40.95 32.01
C ASP A 6 30.52 -39.88 30.93
N ASP A 7 31.35 -38.89 31.24
CA ASP A 7 31.78 -37.74 30.47
C ASP A 7 33.08 -38.14 29.74
N ALA A 8 33.16 -37.94 28.42
CA ALA A 8 34.37 -38.20 27.67
C ALA A 8 34.63 -37.08 26.66
N ALA A 9 35.46 -36.14 27.12
CA ALA A 9 36.10 -35.11 26.35
C ALA A 9 36.96 -35.69 25.20
N ILE A 10 36.87 -35.10 24.02
CA ILE A 10 37.90 -35.19 22.98
C ILE A 10 38.46 -33.79 22.78
N ALA A 11 39.71 -33.62 23.19
CA ALA A 11 40.59 -32.52 22.83
C ALA A 11 41.83 -33.13 22.19
N VAL A 12 42.17 -32.73 20.96
CA VAL A 12 43.51 -32.88 20.38
C VAL A 12 43.80 -31.67 19.48
N ALA A 13 44.90 -30.99 19.80
CA ALA A 13 45.60 -29.91 19.10
C ALA A 13 46.30 -30.46 17.82
N SER A 14 46.98 -29.73 16.91
CA SER A 14 47.86 -28.57 17.02
C SER A 14 48.15 -27.98 15.63
N GLU A 15 48.45 -26.69 15.64
CA GLU A 15 49.47 -25.92 14.91
C GLU A 15 50.14 -26.46 13.62
N ALA A 16 50.21 -25.59 12.61
CA ALA A 16 51.41 -25.40 11.79
C ALA A 16 51.52 -23.94 11.31
N VAL A 17 52.59 -23.28 11.76
CA VAL A 17 53.16 -22.02 11.26
C VAL A 17 54.02 -22.31 10.03
N CYS A 18 54.03 -21.42 9.03
CA CYS A 18 55.22 -21.12 8.21
C CYS A 18 55.11 -19.73 7.58
N GLU A 19 56.09 -18.89 7.94
CA GLU A 19 56.45 -17.62 7.32
C GLU A 19 57.01 -17.82 5.89
N SER A 20 56.85 -16.81 5.03
CA SER A 20 57.96 -16.33 4.21
C SER A 20 57.76 -14.88 3.77
N ALA A 21 58.83 -14.11 3.89
CA ALA A 21 58.97 -12.70 3.56
C ALA A 21 59.68 -12.53 2.21
N GLY A 22 59.54 -11.36 1.57
CA GLY A 22 60.59 -10.78 0.72
C GLY A 22 60.18 -9.98 -0.52
N GLY A 23 60.58 -8.69 -0.55
CA GLY A 23 60.75 -7.80 -1.72
C GLY A 23 59.59 -6.79 -1.92
N MET A 24 59.66 -5.47 -1.67
CA MET A 24 60.62 -4.41 -2.06
C MET A 24 60.91 -4.51 -3.57
N GLU A 25 60.64 -3.56 -4.47
CA GLU A 25 61.00 -2.12 -4.55
C GLU A 25 60.51 -1.62 -5.95
N SER A 26 59.84 -0.48 -6.17
CA SER A 26 60.38 0.85 -6.58
C SER A 26 59.20 1.59 -7.29
N ALA A 27 58.74 2.78 -6.89
CA ALA A 27 59.25 4.15 -7.10
C ALA A 27 58.90 4.80 -8.47
N ALA A 28 58.31 6.02 -8.38
CA ALA A 28 58.22 7.12 -9.37
C ALA A 28 57.37 6.86 -10.64
N GLU A 29 56.54 7.77 -11.17
CA GLU A 29 56.59 9.25 -11.22
C GLU A 29 55.23 9.78 -11.74
N LEU A 30 54.82 10.98 -11.28
CA LEU A 30 54.10 12.11 -11.95
C LEU A 30 52.89 11.82 -12.87
N CYS A 31 51.78 12.57 -12.85
CA CYS A 31 51.60 14.04 -12.88
C CYS A 31 50.25 14.41 -12.20
N ASP A 32 50.23 15.35 -11.27
CA ASP A 32 49.85 16.78 -11.44
C ASP A 32 48.35 17.11 -11.26
N ASN A 33 48.10 17.77 -10.13
CA ASN A 33 47.30 18.99 -9.94
C ASN A 33 45.79 18.94 -10.27
N THR A 34 44.95 18.99 -9.24
CA THR A 34 44.49 20.29 -8.70
C THR A 34 43.63 20.09 -7.45
N ASP A 35 44.06 20.76 -6.38
CA ASP A 35 43.25 21.10 -5.21
C ASP A 35 42.01 21.88 -5.65
N CYS A 36 40.83 21.41 -5.24
CA CYS A 36 39.63 22.24 -5.15
C CYS A 36 39.16 22.21 -3.69
N THR A 37 39.87 22.94 -2.86
CA THR A 37 39.33 23.47 -1.61
C THR A 37 38.18 24.42 -1.95
N PHE A 38 36.94 23.98 -1.81
CA PHE A 38 35.78 24.88 -1.86
C PHE A 38 35.34 25.20 -0.44
N SER A 39 35.77 26.35 0.05
CA SER A 39 35.19 27.02 1.20
C SER A 39 35.48 28.51 1.07
N VAL A 40 34.47 29.31 0.73
CA VAL A 40 34.14 30.60 1.34
C VAL A 40 32.67 30.88 0.99
N GLU A 41 31.85 30.89 2.03
CA GLU A 41 30.80 31.90 2.31
C GLU A 41 30.41 32.83 1.14
N ASP A 42 29.21 32.68 0.59
CA ASP A 42 28.29 33.82 0.39
C ASP A 42 26.93 33.33 -0.14
N MET A 43 25.90 33.42 0.69
CA MET A 43 24.51 33.73 0.31
C MET A 43 23.71 33.85 1.61
N ARG A 44 24.08 34.84 2.42
CA ARG A 44 23.11 35.49 3.31
C ARG A 44 22.25 36.40 2.44
N SER A 45 21.11 35.88 1.98
CA SER A 45 20.03 36.76 1.53
C SER A 45 19.40 37.37 2.77
N GLU A 46 19.87 38.56 3.11
CA GLU A 46 19.21 39.50 4.01
C GLU A 46 17.82 39.83 3.43
N PHE A 47 16.77 39.33 4.07
CA PHE A 47 15.43 39.92 3.95
C PHE A 47 15.05 40.47 5.31
N SER A 48 15.56 41.65 5.62
CA SER A 48 14.99 42.51 6.64
C SER A 48 14.95 43.93 6.11
N SER A 49 13.75 44.46 5.99
CA SER A 49 13.47 45.88 6.04
C SER A 49 12.02 46.02 6.49
N ASP A 50 11.88 46.18 7.80
CA ASP A 50 10.84 46.96 8.44
C ASP A 50 10.30 48.06 7.53
N LYS A 51 9.02 47.96 7.18
CA LYS A 51 8.21 49.10 6.74
C LYS A 51 6.73 48.71 6.68
N PHE A 52 6.09 48.52 7.83
CA PHE A 52 4.68 48.90 8.01
C PHE A 52 4.40 49.04 9.51
N SER A 53 4.67 50.24 10.01
CA SER A 53 4.08 50.75 11.24
C SER A 53 3.96 52.26 11.10
N LEU A 54 2.93 52.78 11.76
CA LEU A 54 2.27 54.10 11.67
C LEU A 54 1.09 54.07 10.68
N SER A 55 -0.15 54.37 11.09
CA SER A 55 -0.56 55.25 12.19
C SER A 55 -1.92 54.84 12.75
N GLU A 56 -1.98 54.77 14.08
CA GLU A 56 -3.19 54.94 14.86
C GLU A 56 -3.71 56.37 14.62
N GLU A 57 -4.98 56.50 14.24
CA GLU A 57 -5.72 57.76 14.34
C GLU A 57 -6.85 57.58 15.33
N SER A 58 -6.73 58.35 16.41
CA SER A 58 -7.66 58.56 17.50
C SER A 58 -8.99 59.15 17.03
N GLY A 59 -10.10 58.61 17.55
CA GLY A 59 -11.43 59.22 17.45
C GLY A 59 -12.30 58.75 18.61
N ASP A 60 -12.60 59.69 19.51
CA ASP A 60 -13.05 59.49 20.89
C ASP A 60 -14.59 59.57 21.05
N PHE A 61 -15.06 58.98 22.16
CA PHE A 61 -16.32 59.19 22.88
C PHE A 61 -17.69 59.00 22.19
N SER A 62 -18.46 58.01 22.66
CA SER A 62 -19.42 58.20 23.78
C SER A 62 -20.43 57.04 23.90
N ASN A 63 -20.48 56.49 25.13
CA ASN A 63 -21.64 55.97 25.85
C ASN A 63 -23.01 55.98 25.14
N LEU A 64 -23.69 54.83 25.19
CA LEU A 64 -25.02 54.75 25.80
C LEU A 64 -25.34 53.28 26.15
N ASN A 65 -25.39 53.00 27.46
CA ASN A 65 -26.09 51.85 28.01
C ASN A 65 -27.58 51.99 27.72
N SER A 66 -28.22 50.89 27.33
CA SER A 66 -29.54 50.55 27.87
C SER A 66 -29.79 49.07 27.67
N ASP A 67 -29.90 48.38 28.81
CA ASP A 67 -30.58 47.10 28.98
C ASP A 67 -31.87 47.03 28.15
N ILE A 68 -32.15 45.89 27.51
CA ILE A 68 -33.53 45.39 27.32
C ILE A 68 -33.50 43.86 27.18
N ASP A 69 -34.39 43.26 27.96
CA ASP A 69 -34.72 41.87 28.18
C ASP A 69 -34.76 40.94 26.97
N CYS A 70 -34.26 39.72 27.19
CA CYS A 70 -34.73 38.52 26.53
C CYS A 70 -36.06 38.08 27.17
N SER A 71 -37.17 38.10 26.42
CA SER A 71 -38.34 37.23 26.65
C SER A 71 -39.33 37.24 25.48
N ALA A 72 -39.65 36.03 25.03
CA ALA A 72 -40.96 35.55 24.57
C ALA A 72 -41.52 35.94 23.18
N SER A 73 -41.60 34.89 22.35
CA SER A 73 -42.83 34.32 21.76
C SER A 73 -43.43 34.85 20.45
N SER A 74 -44.11 33.88 19.79
CA SER A 74 -45.15 33.98 18.74
C SER A 74 -44.60 34.10 17.31
N SER A 75 -44.49 32.99 16.57
CA SER A 75 -45.55 32.33 15.77
C SER A 75 -45.93 33.09 14.50
N ASN A 76 -45.84 32.39 13.36
CA ASN A 76 -46.74 32.37 12.19
C ASN A 76 -46.10 31.48 11.12
N GLU A 77 -46.67 30.31 10.87
CA GLU A 77 -47.58 30.04 9.73
C GLU A 77 -46.86 30.05 8.38
N MET A 78 -46.76 28.88 7.76
CA MET A 78 -47.17 28.66 6.37
C MET A 78 -47.32 27.15 6.14
N ASP A 79 -48.56 26.70 6.29
CA ASP A 79 -49.11 25.42 5.89
C ASP A 79 -49.74 25.61 4.51
N SER A 80 -49.30 24.86 3.49
CA SER A 80 -50.04 24.53 2.25
C SER A 80 -49.09 24.05 1.17
N LEU A 81 -49.19 22.77 0.80
CA LEU A 81 -49.66 22.31 -0.51
C LEU A 81 -49.35 20.81 -0.64
N ARG A 82 -50.32 20.03 -0.18
CA ARG A 82 -50.48 18.60 -0.45
C ARG A 82 -51.15 18.49 -1.82
N GLU A 83 -50.39 18.22 -2.87
CA GLU A 83 -50.97 17.85 -4.17
C GLU A 83 -51.09 16.33 -4.28
N GLU A 84 -52.34 15.90 -4.38
CA GLU A 84 -52.78 14.56 -4.74
C GLU A 84 -52.50 14.29 -6.22
N PHE A 85 -51.78 13.22 -6.52
CA PHE A 85 -51.90 12.56 -7.83
C PHE A 85 -51.96 11.04 -7.68
N SER A 86 -53.15 10.51 -7.84
CA SER A 86 -53.40 9.20 -8.46
C SER A 86 -54.71 9.34 -9.22
N PRO A 87 -54.78 8.90 -10.48
CA PRO A 87 -55.23 7.53 -10.67
C PRO A 87 -54.57 6.77 -11.82
N SER A 88 -54.44 5.46 -11.58
CA SER A 88 -54.59 4.33 -12.50
C SER A 88 -54.81 4.61 -13.99
N ASN A 89 -53.93 4.09 -14.86
CA ASN A 89 -54.23 3.15 -15.95
C ASN A 89 -53.07 3.13 -16.96
N PHE A 90 -52.25 2.09 -16.94
CA PHE A 90 -51.58 1.66 -18.17
C PHE A 90 -51.46 0.14 -18.24
N SER A 91 -52.39 -0.40 -19.02
CA SER A 91 -52.43 -1.67 -19.74
C SER A 91 -51.27 -2.65 -19.58
N GLU A 92 -51.60 -3.86 -19.11
CA GLU A 92 -50.97 -5.10 -19.56
C GLU A 92 -51.16 -5.25 -21.06
N SER A 93 -50.10 -5.63 -21.79
CA SER A 93 -50.17 -6.45 -23.00
C SER A 93 -48.78 -6.96 -23.39
N ALA A 94 -48.64 -8.27 -23.21
CA ALA A 94 -48.04 -9.23 -24.12
C ALA A 94 -46.53 -9.19 -24.43
N SER A 95 -45.93 -10.34 -24.09
CA SER A 95 -44.97 -11.12 -24.88
C SER A 95 -43.58 -10.53 -25.11
N ASN A 96 -42.61 -11.13 -24.43
CA ASN A 96 -41.57 -11.87 -25.13
C ASN A 96 -41.07 -13.02 -24.25
N GLU A 97 -41.58 -14.22 -24.55
CA GLU A 97 -40.91 -15.46 -24.21
C GLU A 97 -39.63 -15.52 -25.03
N ASN A 98 -38.50 -15.26 -24.38
CA ASN A 98 -37.25 -15.88 -24.80
C ASN A 98 -36.49 -16.24 -23.53
N LEU A 99 -37.00 -17.29 -22.88
CA LEU A 99 -36.27 -18.06 -21.89
C LEU A 99 -35.18 -18.82 -22.66
N GLU A 100 -34.10 -18.12 -23.03
CA GLU A 100 -32.84 -18.79 -23.29
C GLU A 100 -32.51 -19.54 -22.01
N GLN A 101 -32.58 -20.87 -22.10
CA GLN A 101 -32.01 -21.77 -21.11
C GLN A 101 -30.54 -21.40 -20.97
N ALA A 102 -30.25 -20.55 -19.98
CA ALA A 102 -28.93 -20.43 -19.41
C ALA A 102 -28.61 -21.81 -18.83
N THR A 103 -27.87 -22.61 -19.60
CA THR A 103 -27.10 -23.73 -19.07
C THR A 103 -26.38 -23.21 -17.83
N PRO A 104 -26.55 -23.82 -16.64
CA PRO A 104 -25.75 -23.48 -15.48
C PRO A 104 -24.30 -23.66 -15.90
N ARG A 105 -23.57 -22.55 -16.06
CA ARG A 105 -22.11 -22.64 -16.11
C ARG A 105 -21.73 -23.18 -14.75
N GLU A 106 -21.25 -24.41 -14.73
CA GLU A 106 -20.69 -25.05 -13.56
C GLU A 106 -19.71 -24.06 -12.92
N GLY A 107 -20.13 -23.42 -11.84
CA GLY A 107 -19.35 -22.37 -11.20
C GLY A 107 -18.07 -23.00 -10.69
N VAL A 108 -16.92 -22.49 -11.13
CA VAL A 108 -15.64 -22.97 -10.60
C VAL A 108 -15.62 -22.62 -9.11
N GLU A 109 -15.59 -23.65 -8.26
CA GLU A 109 -15.40 -23.44 -6.82
C GLU A 109 -14.02 -22.82 -6.58
N ARG A 110 -14.01 -21.65 -5.92
CA ARG A 110 -12.77 -20.92 -5.60
C ARG A 110 -12.23 -21.42 -4.26
N THR A 111 -11.28 -22.34 -4.29
CA THR A 111 -10.81 -23.08 -3.10
C THR A 111 -9.43 -22.70 -2.61
N SER A 112 -8.70 -21.80 -3.28
CA SER A 112 -7.34 -21.41 -2.86
C SER A 112 -7.27 -20.89 -1.42
N THR A 113 -6.10 -21.04 -0.81
CA THR A 113 -5.78 -20.42 0.49
C THR A 113 -5.06 -19.09 0.32
N PHE A 114 -4.87 -18.37 1.43
CA PHE A 114 -4.16 -17.09 1.41
C PHE A 114 -2.69 -17.30 1.01
N GLU A 115 -2.08 -18.37 1.52
CA GLU A 115 -0.69 -18.79 1.29
C GLU A 115 -0.45 -19.27 -0.14
N ASP A 116 -1.51 -19.63 -0.88
CA ASP A 116 -1.42 -19.94 -2.31
C ASP A 116 -1.31 -18.67 -3.18
N GLN A 117 -1.71 -17.52 -2.65
CA GLN A 117 -1.85 -16.26 -3.40
C GLN A 117 -0.85 -15.19 -2.96
N THR A 118 -0.33 -15.28 -1.74
CA THR A 118 0.66 -14.36 -1.18
C THR A 118 1.31 -14.99 0.06
N ILE A 119 2.15 -14.22 0.75
CA ILE A 119 2.76 -14.57 2.04
C ILE A 119 2.35 -13.53 3.08
N GLY A 120 2.16 -13.95 4.34
CA GLY A 120 1.95 -13.02 5.46
C GLY A 120 3.15 -12.10 5.64
N ASN A 121 2.94 -10.82 5.94
CA ASN A 121 4.04 -9.86 6.08
C ASN A 121 4.93 -10.19 7.28
N ASP A 122 4.38 -10.74 8.34
CA ASP A 122 5.12 -11.30 9.47
C ASP A 122 6.05 -12.44 9.03
N VAL A 123 5.51 -13.44 8.32
CA VAL A 123 6.27 -14.60 7.82
C VAL A 123 7.31 -14.16 6.77
N LEU A 124 7.00 -13.14 5.97
CA LEU A 124 7.91 -12.57 4.99
C LEU A 124 9.12 -11.92 5.67
N GLU A 125 8.92 -11.13 6.72
CA GLU A 125 10.02 -10.49 7.44
C GLU A 125 10.93 -11.52 8.11
N ASP A 126 10.37 -12.59 8.68
CA ASP A 126 11.16 -13.70 9.24
C ASP A 126 12.03 -14.40 8.17
N LYS A 127 11.51 -14.54 6.95
CA LYS A 127 12.24 -15.15 5.81
C LYS A 127 13.17 -14.19 5.08
N ARG A 128 13.02 -12.88 5.28
CA ARG A 128 13.73 -11.85 4.50
C ARG A 128 15.25 -12.06 4.46
N PRO A 129 15.97 -12.40 5.55
CA PRO A 129 17.41 -12.64 5.51
C PRO A 129 17.86 -13.73 4.54
N GLU A 130 17.00 -14.71 4.24
CA GLU A 130 17.31 -15.84 3.36
C GLU A 130 16.98 -15.56 1.89
N ILE A 131 15.94 -14.75 1.64
CA ILE A 131 15.40 -14.54 0.29
C ILE A 131 15.79 -13.19 -0.31
N GLU A 132 16.18 -12.19 0.48
CA GLU A 132 16.40 -10.81 0.02
C GLU A 132 17.40 -10.71 -1.14
N SER A 133 18.48 -11.51 -1.09
CA SER A 133 19.47 -11.57 -2.18
C SER A 133 18.95 -12.15 -3.50
N LYS A 134 17.81 -12.86 -3.48
CA LYS A 134 17.14 -13.45 -4.64
C LYS A 134 16.04 -12.53 -5.20
N LEU A 135 15.53 -11.60 -4.39
CA LEU A 135 14.47 -10.69 -4.79
C LEU A 135 15.02 -9.62 -5.75
N ASN A 136 14.27 -9.34 -6.80
CA ASN A 136 14.62 -8.32 -7.78
C ASN A 136 13.99 -6.98 -7.36
N MET A 137 14.63 -6.30 -6.40
CA MET A 137 14.22 -4.99 -5.89
C MET A 137 14.88 -3.84 -6.67
N GLY A 138 14.41 -2.61 -6.47
CA GLY A 138 14.91 -1.39 -7.10
C GLY A 138 14.47 -1.21 -8.55
N GLN A 139 13.64 -2.12 -9.06
CA GLN A 139 13.06 -2.00 -10.40
C GLN A 139 11.84 -1.05 -10.38
N PRO A 140 11.52 -0.40 -11.51
CA PRO A 140 10.26 0.31 -11.66
C PRO A 140 9.06 -0.62 -11.38
N HIS A 141 7.91 -0.03 -11.05
CA HIS A 141 6.65 -0.75 -10.85
C HIS A 141 6.37 -1.72 -12.01
N ASN A 142 6.44 -3.03 -11.75
CA ASN A 142 6.29 -4.06 -12.79
C ASN A 142 5.65 -5.34 -12.22
N ALA A 143 4.49 -5.72 -12.75
CA ALA A 143 3.72 -6.87 -12.29
C ALA A 143 4.46 -8.21 -12.46
N ASP A 144 5.28 -8.37 -13.49
CA ASP A 144 6.07 -9.59 -13.69
C ASP A 144 7.22 -9.70 -12.68
N VAL A 145 7.83 -8.57 -12.31
CA VAL A 145 8.86 -8.53 -11.25
C VAL A 145 8.25 -8.85 -9.90
N LEU A 146 7.13 -8.20 -9.55
CA LEU A 146 6.39 -8.50 -8.32
C LEU A 146 5.99 -9.97 -8.26
N ARG A 147 5.49 -10.55 -9.37
CA ARG A 147 5.13 -11.97 -9.42
C ARG A 147 6.32 -12.86 -9.10
N GLY A 148 7.47 -12.64 -9.74
CA GLY A 148 8.67 -13.43 -9.47
C GLY A 148 9.11 -13.32 -8.00
N ASN A 149 9.03 -12.11 -7.43
CA ASN A 149 9.33 -11.89 -6.02
C ASN A 149 8.33 -12.63 -5.08
N LEU A 150 7.04 -12.64 -5.42
CA LEU A 150 6.02 -13.42 -4.70
C LEU A 150 6.32 -14.93 -4.78
N GLU A 151 6.63 -15.45 -5.97
CA GLU A 151 6.96 -16.87 -6.17
C GLU A 151 8.19 -17.30 -5.35
N ILE A 152 9.21 -16.44 -5.26
CA ILE A 152 10.38 -16.66 -4.40
C ILE A 152 9.99 -16.67 -2.92
N ALA A 153 9.19 -15.70 -2.47
CA ALA A 153 8.80 -15.59 -1.06
C ALA A 153 7.91 -16.74 -0.60
N MET A 154 7.02 -17.20 -1.48
CA MET A 154 6.14 -18.35 -1.25
C MET A 154 6.85 -19.70 -1.46
N ASP A 155 8.07 -19.70 -2.01
CA ASP A 155 8.80 -20.92 -2.44
C ASP A 155 7.97 -21.80 -3.38
N LYS A 156 7.25 -21.16 -4.32
CA LYS A 156 6.26 -21.82 -5.17
C LYS A 156 6.08 -21.08 -6.49
N GLU A 157 6.22 -21.80 -7.60
CA GLU A 157 5.80 -21.30 -8.92
C GLU A 157 4.26 -21.27 -9.03
N THR A 158 3.74 -20.25 -9.72
CA THR A 158 2.28 -20.07 -9.85
C THR A 158 1.83 -20.05 -11.30
N ASP A 159 0.63 -20.56 -11.57
CA ASP A 159 0.09 -20.63 -12.91
C ASP A 159 -0.34 -19.25 -13.43
N ARG A 160 0.33 -18.79 -14.51
CA ARG A 160 0.08 -17.48 -15.16
C ARG A 160 -1.24 -17.42 -15.92
N THR A 161 -1.83 -18.58 -16.21
CA THR A 161 -3.08 -18.68 -16.98
C THR A 161 -4.32 -18.44 -16.12
N VAL A 162 -4.19 -18.51 -14.79
CA VAL A 162 -5.31 -18.35 -13.85
C VAL A 162 -5.13 -17.20 -12.86
N SER A 163 -3.93 -16.60 -12.79
CA SER A 163 -3.63 -15.54 -11.82
C SER A 163 -2.78 -14.41 -12.39
N ARG A 164 -2.90 -13.24 -11.77
CA ARG A 164 -2.06 -12.07 -12.05
C ARG A 164 -1.61 -11.43 -10.75
N ALA A 165 -0.35 -11.02 -10.69
CA ALA A 165 0.14 -10.20 -9.59
C ALA A 165 -0.56 -8.83 -9.62
N HIS A 166 -1.00 -8.41 -8.45
CA HIS A 166 -1.64 -7.14 -8.21
C HIS A 166 -0.84 -6.37 -7.16
N HIS A 167 -0.33 -5.21 -7.56
CA HIS A 167 0.27 -4.25 -6.66
C HIS A 167 -0.83 -3.56 -5.85
N ILE A 168 -0.72 -3.59 -4.53
CA ILE A 168 -1.65 -2.87 -3.65
C ILE A 168 -1.41 -1.37 -3.79
N VAL A 169 -0.16 -0.96 -3.63
CA VAL A 169 0.28 0.40 -3.88
C VAL A 169 0.90 0.47 -5.28
N GLY A 170 0.11 0.98 -6.22
CA GLY A 170 0.48 1.09 -7.64
C GLY A 170 0.87 2.50 -8.07
N ASN A 171 0.67 2.78 -9.36
CA ASN A 171 0.91 4.11 -9.97
C ASN A 171 -0.24 5.10 -9.73
N GLU A 172 -1.47 4.61 -9.52
CA GLU A 172 -2.65 5.45 -9.25
C GLU A 172 -2.78 5.81 -7.75
N THR A 173 -1.81 5.41 -6.91
CA THR A 173 -1.73 5.75 -5.48
C THR A 173 -0.39 6.44 -5.12
N PRO A 174 -0.14 7.66 -5.66
CA PRO A 174 1.14 8.36 -5.54
C PRO A 174 1.53 8.82 -4.13
N TYR A 175 0.59 8.94 -3.18
CA TYR A 175 0.95 9.32 -1.81
C TYR A 175 1.37 8.09 -0.97
N ALA A 176 0.63 6.99 -1.06
CA ALA A 176 0.97 5.68 -0.48
C ALA A 176 2.32 5.17 -1.00
N ALA A 177 2.54 5.37 -2.29
CA ALA A 177 3.81 5.20 -2.98
C ALA A 177 5.00 5.88 -2.29
N LYS A 178 4.84 7.17 -2.00
CA LYS A 178 5.86 7.97 -1.33
C LYS A 178 6.07 7.48 0.11
N LYS A 179 5.00 7.10 0.80
CA LYS A 179 5.07 6.51 2.15
C LYS A 179 5.88 5.22 2.17
N MET A 180 5.67 4.33 1.20
CA MET A 180 6.51 3.13 1.06
C MET A 180 7.98 3.47 0.89
N GLU A 181 8.32 4.44 0.03
CA GLU A 181 9.69 4.89 -0.18
C GLU A 181 10.31 5.48 1.11
N GLU A 182 9.56 6.29 1.87
CA GLU A 182 9.97 6.81 3.18
C GLU A 182 10.32 5.68 4.17
N PHE A 183 9.67 4.53 4.06
CA PHE A 183 9.90 3.34 4.90
C PHE A 183 10.85 2.30 4.27
N GLY A 184 11.44 2.58 3.11
CA GLY A 184 12.34 1.65 2.42
C GLY A 184 11.65 0.39 1.89
N LEU A 185 10.35 0.45 1.59
CA LEU A 185 9.59 -0.63 0.97
C LEU A 185 9.61 -0.49 -0.56
N ASP A 186 10.14 -1.49 -1.25
CA ASP A 186 10.21 -1.49 -2.71
C ASP A 186 8.83 -1.68 -3.34
N ARG A 187 8.63 -1.13 -4.54
CA ARG A 187 7.36 -1.28 -5.27
C ARG A 187 7.03 -2.73 -5.61
N ASN A 188 8.05 -3.52 -5.90
CA ASN A 188 7.92 -4.92 -6.26
C ASN A 188 8.18 -5.85 -5.06
N ASP A 189 8.20 -5.31 -3.83
CA ASP A 189 8.31 -6.12 -2.62
C ASP A 189 7.09 -7.05 -2.48
N PRO A 190 7.27 -8.35 -2.15
CA PRO A 190 6.16 -9.27 -1.89
C PRO A 190 5.14 -8.74 -0.87
N ALA A 191 5.57 -7.89 0.07
CA ALA A 191 4.68 -7.25 1.03
C ALA A 191 3.59 -6.38 0.38
N ASN A 192 3.87 -5.82 -0.80
CA ASN A 192 2.98 -4.95 -1.57
C ASN A 192 2.13 -5.72 -2.60
N GLY A 193 2.12 -7.05 -2.54
CA GLY A 193 1.56 -7.88 -3.62
C GLY A 193 0.66 -9.02 -3.18
N ILE A 194 -0.28 -9.33 -4.06
CA ILE A 194 -1.10 -10.55 -4.00
C ILE A 194 -1.40 -11.04 -5.42
N LEU A 195 -1.45 -12.36 -5.61
CA LEU A 195 -1.96 -12.98 -6.83
C LEU A 195 -3.48 -13.01 -6.78
N LEU A 196 -4.12 -12.41 -7.78
CA LEU A 196 -5.58 -12.36 -7.88
C LEU A 196 -6.08 -13.11 -9.12
N PRO A 197 -7.33 -13.62 -9.10
CA PRO A 197 -7.93 -14.30 -10.23
C PRO A 197 -7.99 -13.37 -11.45
N ASN A 198 -7.54 -13.86 -12.61
CA ASN A 198 -7.60 -13.10 -13.86
C ASN A 198 -9.03 -12.99 -14.42
N ASP A 199 -9.88 -13.99 -14.15
CA ASP A 199 -11.27 -14.05 -14.56
C ASP A 199 -12.11 -14.98 -13.64
N ALA A 200 -13.40 -15.16 -13.99
CA ALA A 200 -14.35 -15.95 -13.21
C ALA A 200 -14.07 -17.47 -13.22
N SER A 201 -13.28 -17.97 -14.17
CA SER A 201 -12.91 -19.40 -14.26
C SER A 201 -11.69 -19.76 -13.41
N SER A 202 -10.99 -18.76 -12.87
CA SER A 202 -9.87 -18.99 -11.97
C SER A 202 -10.32 -19.63 -10.65
N PRO A 203 -9.59 -20.64 -10.13
CA PRO A 203 -9.87 -21.25 -8.83
C PRO A 203 -9.42 -20.36 -7.65
N LEU A 204 -8.81 -19.20 -7.92
CA LEU A 204 -8.35 -18.28 -6.89
C LEU A 204 -9.51 -17.49 -6.27
N LYS A 205 -9.41 -17.24 -4.97
CA LYS A 205 -10.31 -16.35 -4.22
C LYS A 205 -9.98 -14.88 -4.42
N GLY A 206 -10.92 -14.05 -4.01
CA GLY A 206 -10.79 -12.59 -4.01
C GLY A 206 -11.35 -11.92 -5.25
N SER A 207 -11.05 -10.63 -5.35
CA SER A 207 -11.52 -9.77 -6.44
C SER A 207 -10.86 -10.14 -7.78
N ILE A 208 -11.66 -10.13 -8.85
CA ILE A 208 -11.15 -10.36 -10.21
C ILE A 208 -10.26 -9.18 -10.63
N HIS A 209 -9.03 -9.51 -11.02
CA HIS A 209 -8.04 -8.55 -11.48
C HIS A 209 -8.14 -8.38 -13.00
N SER A 210 -9.14 -7.60 -13.42
CA SER A 210 -9.31 -7.21 -14.82
C SER A 210 -9.24 -5.69 -14.99
N GLY A 211 -8.84 -5.23 -16.18
CA GLY A 211 -8.96 -3.82 -16.60
C GLY A 211 -8.48 -2.77 -15.58
N ARG A 212 -9.27 -1.69 -15.47
CA ARG A 212 -9.04 -0.57 -14.55
C ARG A 212 -9.76 -0.81 -13.22
N HIS A 213 -9.21 -0.27 -12.14
CA HIS A 213 -9.83 -0.38 -10.81
C HIS A 213 -10.74 0.81 -10.48
N LEU A 214 -11.52 0.62 -9.42
CA LEU A 214 -12.36 1.63 -8.81
C LEU A 214 -11.54 2.76 -8.17
N GLN A 215 -12.04 3.98 -8.25
CA GLN A 215 -11.41 5.11 -7.55
C GLN A 215 -11.50 4.92 -6.03
N GLU A 216 -12.56 4.30 -5.56
CA GLU A 216 -12.79 3.96 -4.16
C GLU A 216 -11.67 3.07 -3.61
N TYR A 217 -11.22 2.08 -4.39
CA TYR A 217 -10.08 1.23 -4.04
C TYR A 217 -8.80 2.07 -3.81
N TYR A 218 -8.46 2.96 -4.76
CA TYR A 218 -7.29 3.82 -4.64
C TYR A 218 -7.38 4.74 -3.43
N ASN A 219 -8.55 5.33 -3.19
CA ASN A 219 -8.76 6.20 -2.04
C ASN A 219 -8.60 5.44 -0.71
N THR A 220 -9.07 4.19 -0.63
CA THR A 220 -8.88 3.33 0.55
C THR A 220 -7.39 3.05 0.79
N VAL A 221 -6.65 2.65 -0.24
CA VAL A 221 -5.20 2.40 -0.13
C VAL A 221 -4.46 3.66 0.33
N GLU A 222 -4.75 4.80 -0.28
CA GLU A 222 -4.14 6.10 0.07
C GLU A 222 -4.43 6.48 1.52
N GLN A 223 -5.68 6.38 1.95
CA GLN A 223 -6.11 6.75 3.29
C GLN A 223 -5.45 5.87 4.37
N LEU A 224 -5.39 4.55 4.15
CA LEU A 224 -4.80 3.63 5.12
C LEU A 224 -3.28 3.83 5.20
N MET A 225 -2.60 3.94 4.07
CA MET A 225 -1.15 4.17 4.05
C MET A 225 -0.77 5.54 4.64
N ALA A 226 -1.64 6.54 4.57
CA ALA A 226 -1.43 7.84 5.23
C ALA A 226 -1.47 7.79 6.75
N SER A 227 -2.13 6.78 7.33
CA SER A 227 -2.17 6.60 8.78
C SER A 227 -0.91 5.95 9.33
N ALA A 228 -0.12 5.28 8.50
CA ALA A 228 1.12 4.63 8.90
C ALA A 228 2.23 5.68 9.16
N THR A 229 2.82 5.59 10.35
CA THR A 229 3.91 6.44 10.82
C THR A 229 5.25 5.71 10.92
N THR A 230 5.21 4.37 10.92
CA THR A 230 6.38 3.49 10.95
C THR A 230 6.35 2.47 9.80
N ARG A 231 7.49 1.81 9.56
CA ARG A 231 7.59 0.75 8.55
C ARG A 231 6.70 -0.44 8.93
N GLU A 232 6.67 -0.78 10.21
CA GLU A 232 5.89 -1.89 10.75
C GLU A 232 4.38 -1.64 10.57
N GLU A 233 3.90 -0.43 10.87
CA GLU A 233 2.50 -0.04 10.62
C GLU A 233 2.16 -0.08 9.12
N ALA A 234 3.09 0.32 8.24
CA ALA A 234 2.87 0.21 6.79
C ALA A 234 2.75 -1.26 6.34
N LEU A 235 3.55 -2.17 6.91
CA LEU A 235 3.42 -3.61 6.65
C LEU A 235 2.10 -4.16 7.19
N GLU A 236 1.62 -3.72 8.34
CA GLU A 236 0.30 -4.10 8.88
C GLU A 236 -0.84 -3.63 7.97
N VAL A 237 -0.76 -2.40 7.47
CA VAL A 237 -1.72 -1.86 6.49
C VAL A 237 -1.74 -2.69 5.21
N LEU A 238 -0.56 -2.98 4.64
CA LEU A 238 -0.46 -3.82 3.44
C LEU A 238 -0.98 -5.24 3.70
N GLN A 239 -0.74 -5.80 4.88
CA GLN A 239 -1.26 -7.11 5.28
C GLN A 239 -2.79 -7.12 5.32
N SER A 240 -3.39 -6.12 5.98
CA SER A 240 -4.85 -5.96 6.04
C SER A 240 -5.48 -5.82 4.64
N LEU A 241 -4.85 -5.04 3.76
CA LEU A 241 -5.29 -4.88 2.37
C LEU A 241 -5.21 -6.20 1.57
N LYS A 242 -4.18 -7.03 1.77
CA LYS A 242 -4.12 -8.37 1.15
C LYS A 242 -5.28 -9.24 1.60
N GLU A 243 -5.61 -9.23 2.89
CA GLU A 243 -6.70 -10.02 3.46
C GLU A 243 -8.08 -9.58 2.94
N ASP A 244 -8.29 -8.27 2.82
CA ASP A 244 -9.52 -7.70 2.28
C ASP A 244 -9.68 -8.00 0.77
N LEU A 245 -8.59 -7.96 0.00
CA LEU A 245 -8.58 -8.37 -1.41
C LEU A 245 -8.84 -9.87 -1.57
N PHE A 246 -8.20 -10.71 -0.74
CA PHE A 246 -8.35 -12.17 -0.76
C PHE A 246 -9.77 -12.60 -0.38
N SER A 247 -10.36 -11.96 0.65
CA SER A 247 -11.73 -12.23 1.09
C SER A 247 -12.79 -11.63 0.16
N GLY A 248 -12.39 -10.71 -0.73
CA GLY A 248 -13.29 -10.00 -1.64
C GLY A 248 -14.08 -8.88 -0.98
N LYS A 249 -13.72 -8.47 0.25
CA LYS A 249 -14.32 -7.31 0.92
C LYS A 249 -13.95 -5.99 0.24
N LEU A 250 -12.74 -5.93 -0.32
CA LEU A 250 -12.24 -4.77 -1.05
C LEU A 250 -12.31 -5.04 -2.57
N SER A 251 -13.36 -4.54 -3.21
CA SER A 251 -13.57 -4.74 -4.65
C SER A 251 -12.66 -3.86 -5.49
N LEU A 252 -11.90 -4.48 -6.40
CA LEU A 252 -11.13 -3.75 -7.42
C LEU A 252 -11.99 -3.15 -8.51
N GLN A 253 -13.17 -3.71 -8.78
CA GLN A 253 -14.03 -3.31 -9.89
C GLN A 253 -15.47 -3.21 -9.41
N ARG A 254 -16.34 -2.52 -10.17
CA ARG A 254 -17.78 -2.66 -9.95
C ARG A 254 -18.12 -4.13 -10.12
N ASP A 255 -18.85 -4.68 -9.17
CA ASP A 255 -19.27 -6.08 -9.22
C ASP A 255 -19.91 -6.34 -10.59
N VAL A 256 -19.20 -7.08 -11.44
CA VAL A 256 -19.90 -7.96 -12.36
C VAL A 256 -20.43 -9.02 -11.42
N GLN A 257 -21.71 -8.91 -11.04
CA GLN A 257 -22.33 -9.92 -10.20
C GLN A 257 -21.93 -11.27 -10.81
N PRO A 258 -21.27 -12.16 -10.04
CA PRO A 258 -21.26 -13.55 -10.47
C PRO A 258 -22.75 -13.88 -10.52
N ASN A 259 -23.28 -14.14 -11.72
CA ASN A 259 -24.66 -14.57 -11.86
C ASN A 259 -24.81 -15.78 -10.94
N LEU A 260 -25.47 -15.55 -9.80
CA LEU A 260 -25.87 -16.56 -8.84
C LEU A 260 -26.90 -17.48 -9.50
#